data_AF-A0A7J4MG68-F1
#
_entry.id   AF-A0A7J4MG68-F1
#
_cell.length_a   1.000
_cell.length_b   1.000
_cell.length_c   1.000
_cell.angle_alpha   90.00
_cell.angle_beta   90.00
_cell.angle_gamma   90.00
#
_symmetry.space_group_name_H-M   'P 1'
#
loop_
_entity.id
_entity.type
_entity.pdbx_description
1 polymer ?
#
loop_
_entity_poly.entity_id
_entity_poly.type
_entity_poly.pdbx_seq_one_letter_code
_entity_poly.pdbx_strand_id
1 'polypeptide(L)' 'MKQIPIKKLTPYWKESKQLTLKYHRKLGALEKKMRQELRNDKLEFFWCDGEIVGIGTTDRKMKLIQDTQLDSNS' A
#
# COMPACT_ATOMS: atom_id res chain seq x y z
N MET A 1 -13.34 6.02 -36.20
CA MET A 1 -13.23 5.69 -34.76
C MET A 1 -14.63 5.70 -34.14
N LYS A 2 -15.06 4.65 -33.46
CA LYS A 2 -16.33 4.65 -32.71
C LYS A 2 -16.11 5.42 -31.39
N GLN A 3 -16.84 6.52 -31.18
CA GLN A 3 -16.80 7.24 -29.90
C GLN A 3 -17.54 6.45 -28.84
N ILE A 4 -16.89 6.20 -27.69
CA ILE A 4 -17.53 5.55 -26.54
C ILE A 4 -18.34 6.62 -25.80
N PRO A 5 -19.66 6.43 -25.58
CA PRO A 5 -20.46 7.41 -24.87
C PRO A 5 -20.01 7.54 -23.41
N ILE A 6 -19.61 8.74 -22.99
CA ILE A 6 -19.15 9.05 -21.62
C ILE A 6 -20.14 8.57 -20.55
N LYS A 7 -21.45 8.68 -20.83
CA LYS A 7 -22.53 8.22 -19.93
C LYS A 7 -22.47 6.72 -19.61
N LYS A 8 -21.92 5.90 -20.50
CA LYS A 8 -21.72 4.46 -20.27
C LYS A 8 -20.49 4.17 -19.41
N LEU A 9 -19.51 5.08 -19.39
CA LEU A 9 -18.28 4.97 -18.59
C LEU A 9 -18.44 5.52 -17.17
N THR A 10 -19.37 6.46 -16.97
CA THR A 10 -19.60 7.11 -15.66
C THR A 10 -19.89 6.13 -14.52
N PRO A 11 -20.74 5.08 -14.69
CA PRO A 11 -20.99 4.11 -13.62
C PRO A 11 -19.73 3.36 -13.23
N TYR A 12 -18.95 2.89 -14.22
CA TYR A 12 -17.68 2.20 -13.99
C TYR A 12 -16.69 3.08 -13.21
N TRP A 13 -16.51 4.35 -13.60
CA TRP A 13 -15.61 5.26 -12.87
C TRP A 13 -16.07 5.51 -11.43
N LYS A 14 -17.39 5.61 -11.20
CA LYS A 14 -17.93 5.80 -9.86
C LYS A 14 -17.64 4.59 -8.98
N GLU A 15 -17.88 3.39 -9.47
CA GLU A 15 -17.59 2.14 -8.75
C GLU A 15 -16.09 1.95 -8.52
N SER A 16 -15.28 2.15 -9.56
CA SER A 16 -13.82 2.10 -9.47
C SER A 16 -13.30 3.06 -8.39
N LYS A 17 -13.76 4.31 -8.36
CA LYS A 17 -13.41 5.29 -7.32
C LYS A 17 -13.81 4.82 -5.92
N GLN A 18 -14.99 4.21 -5.76
CA GLN A 18 -15.42 3.67 -4.47
C GLN A 18 -14.56 2.50 -4.01
N LEU A 19 -14.17 1.61 -4.91
CA LEU A 19 -13.27 0.49 -4.63
C LEU A 19 -11.89 1.00 -4.22
N THR A 20 -11.32 1.96 -4.95
CA THR A 20 -10.05 2.60 -4.60
C THR A 20 -10.10 3.24 -3.21
N LEU A 21 -11.16 4.00 -2.91
CA LEU A 21 -11.34 4.58 -1.57
C LEU A 21 -11.43 3.52 -0.47
N LYS A 22 -12.15 2.42 -0.70
CA LYS A 22 -12.26 1.32 0.25
C LYS A 22 -10.92 0.63 0.49
N TYR A 23 -10.14 0.43 -0.58
CA TYR A 23 -8.79 -0.12 -0.51
C TYR A 23 -7.88 0.77 0.36
N HIS A 24 -7.75 2.06 0.06
CA HIS A 24 -6.88 2.97 0.82
C HIS A 24 -7.31 3.13 2.29
N ARG A 25 -8.61 3.11 2.58
CA ARG A 25 -9.10 3.14 3.96
C ARG A 25 -8.65 1.91 4.76
N LYS A 26 -8.80 0.72 4.18
CA LYS A 26 -8.35 -0.53 4.82
C LYS A 26 -6.84 -0.54 5.01
N LEU A 27 -6.12 -0.11 3.99
CA LEU A 27 -4.68 -0.05 4.00
C LEU A 27 -4.14 0.91 5.07
N GLY A 28 -4.65 2.14 5.14
CA GLY A 28 -4.27 3.09 6.18
C GLY A 28 -4.61 2.62 7.60
N ALA A 29 -5.68 1.83 7.77
CA ALA A 29 -5.98 1.20 9.05
C ALA A 29 -4.94 0.14 9.45
N LEU A 30 -4.45 -0.66 8.49
CA LEU A 30 -3.36 -1.62 8.72
C LEU A 30 -2.05 -0.92 9.06
N GLU A 31 -1.68 0.12 8.31
CA GLU A 31 -0.48 0.90 8.57
C GLU A 31 -0.50 1.54 9.97
N LYS A 32 -1.66 2.11 10.37
CA LYS A 32 -1.86 2.68 11.70
C LYS A 32 -1.72 1.61 12.79
N LYS A 33 -2.31 0.43 12.58
CA LYS A 33 -2.21 -0.70 13.53
C LYS A 33 -0.75 -1.12 13.71
N MET A 34 0.01 -1.24 12.61
CA MET A 34 1.44 -1.58 12.65
C MET A 34 2.26 -0.53 13.43
N ARG A 35 2.01 0.76 13.19
CA ARG A 35 2.66 1.86 13.96
C ARG A 35 2.38 1.76 15.45
N GLN A 36 1.15 1.44 15.82
CA GLN A 36 0.75 1.28 17.22
C GLN A 36 1.40 0.05 17.87
N GLU A 37 1.40 -1.09 17.18
CA GLU A 37 2.01 -2.34 17.66
C GLU A 37 3.52 -2.19 17.88
N LEU A 38 4.21 -1.52 16.96
CA LEU A 38 5.65 -1.26 17.04
C LEU A 38 6.01 -0.01 17.85
N ARG A 39 5.01 0.73 18.36
CA ARG A 39 5.16 2.02 19.05
C ARG A 39 6.09 2.98 18.28
N ASN A 40 5.94 3.02 16.96
CA ASN A 40 6.83 3.75 16.07
C ASN A 40 6.06 4.56 15.03
N ASP A 41 5.94 5.84 15.33
CA ASP A 41 5.23 6.83 14.51
C ASP A 41 6.00 7.17 13.23
N LYS A 42 7.29 6.82 13.16
CA LYS A 42 8.21 7.11 12.05
C LYS A 42 8.34 5.96 11.05
N LEU A 43 7.46 4.96 11.12
CA LEU A 43 7.45 3.92 10.10
C LEU A 43 7.16 4.52 8.72
N GLU A 44 7.79 3.96 7.69
CA GLU A 44 7.52 4.28 6.29
C GLU A 44 7.20 2.99 5.57
N PHE A 45 6.20 3.05 4.69
CA PHE A 45 5.77 1.95 3.84
C PHE A 45 6.24 2.27 2.43
N PHE A 46 7.12 1.45 1.89
CA PHE A 46 7.69 1.62 0.56
C PHE A 46 6.83 0.89 -0.45
N TRP A 47 6.40 1.62 -1.47
CA TRP A 47 5.47 1.15 -2.50
C TRP A 47 6.15 1.13 -3.87
N CYS A 48 5.94 0.08 -4.65
CA CYS A 48 6.32 -0.03 -6.06
C CYS A 48 5.15 -0.64 -6.83
N ASP A 49 4.70 0.01 -7.91
CA ASP A 49 3.64 -0.48 -8.79
C ASP A 49 2.34 -0.95 -8.09
N GLY A 50 2.01 -0.34 -6.95
CA GLY A 50 0.81 -0.66 -6.18
C GLY A 50 0.98 -1.79 -5.16
N GLU A 51 2.19 -2.32 -5.00
CA GLU A 51 2.54 -3.33 -3.99
C GLU A 51 3.46 -2.74 -2.91
N ILE A 52 3.32 -3.23 -1.67
CA ILE A 52 4.27 -2.91 -0.60
C ILE A 52 5.50 -3.76 -0.80
N VAL A 53 6.64 -3.10 -1.03
CA VAL A 53 7.94 -3.76 -1.21
C VAL A 53 8.82 -3.69 0.03
N GLY A 54 8.46 -2.86 1.02
CA GLY A 54 9.21 -2.77 2.26
C GLY A 54 8.54 -1.91 3.32
N ILE A 55 8.99 -2.08 4.57
CA ILE A 55 8.60 -1.25 5.71
C ILE A 55 9.89 -0.89 6.45
N GLY A 56 10.09 0.38 6.76
CA GLY A 56 11.29 0.87 7.44
C GLY A 56 11.02 2.09 8.30
N THR A 57 12.07 2.81 8.67
CA THR A 57 11.96 4.10 9.39
C THR A 57 12.64 5.21 8.61
N THR A 58 12.21 6.46 8.81
CA THR A 58 12.80 7.65 8.17
C THR A 58 14.31 7.79 8.42
N ASP A 59 14.83 7.20 9.49
CA ASP A 59 16.25 6.93 9.64
C ASP A 59 16.61 5.86 8.60
N ARG A 60 17.08 6.30 7.42
CA ARG A 60 17.26 5.58 6.13
C ARG A 60 18.14 4.31 6.18
N LYS A 61 18.38 3.73 7.36
CA LYS A 61 18.83 2.36 7.56
C LYS A 61 17.72 1.40 7.15
N MET A 62 17.49 1.32 5.84
CA MET A 62 16.66 0.28 5.24
C MET A 62 17.24 -1.08 5.62
N LYS A 63 16.58 -1.80 6.52
CA LYS A 63 16.70 -3.26 6.56
C LYS A 63 15.55 -3.80 5.72
N LEU A 64 15.86 -4.29 4.53
CA LEU A 64 14.91 -5.02 3.71
C LEU A 64 14.44 -6.24 4.49
N ILE A 65 13.13 -6.37 4.69
CA ILE A 65 12.52 -7.49 5.43
C ILE A 65 12.76 -8.83 4.70
N GLN A 66 13.14 -8.79 3.42
CA GLN A 66 13.50 -9.97 2.64
C GLN A 66 14.79 -10.65 3.11
N ASP A 67 15.74 -9.93 3.73
CA ASP A 67 16.99 -10.54 4.21
C ASP A 67 16.76 -11.44 5.44
N THR A 68 15.72 -11.14 6.24
CA THR A 68 15.40 -11.93 7.44
C THR A 68 14.93 -13.36 7.16
N GLN A 69 14.66 -13.74 5.90
CA GLN A 69 14.36 -15.13 5.52
C GLN A 69 15.55 -15.92 4.97
N LEU A 70 16.70 -15.28 4.71
CA LEU A 70 17.89 -15.98 4.19
C LEU A 70 18.78 -16.55 5.31
N ASP A 71 18.76 -15.96 6.51
CA ASP A 71 19.65 -16.37 7.61
C ASP A 71 19.04 -17.43 8.56
N SER A 72 17.82 -17.91 8.31
CA SER A 72 17.19 -18.94 9.16
C SER A 72 17.57 -20.38 8.79
N ASN A 73 18.49 -20.58 7.83
CA ASN A 73 18.91 -21.90 7.32
C ASN A 73 20.44 -22.05 7.16
N SER A 74 21.27 -21.32 7.91
CA SER A 74 22.74 -21.51 7.93
C SER A 74 23.24 -21.91 9.31
#